data_AF-A0A7S0TA64-F1
#
_entry.id   AF-A0A7S0TA64-F1
#
_cell.length_a   1.000
_cell.length_b   1.000
_cell.length_c   1.000
_cell.angle_alpha   90.00
_cell.angle_beta   90.00
_cell.angle_gamma   90.00
#
_symmetry.space_group_name_H-M   'P 1'
#
loop_
_entity.id
_entity.type
_entity.pdbx_description
1 polymer ?
#
loop_
_entity_poly.entity_id
_entity_poly.type
_entity_poly.pdbx_seq_one_letter_code
_entity_poly.pdbx_strand_id
1 'polypeptide(L)'
;VDSLVIVAIVIGSVLLFFGLKSRAVALLLAFVNLGFVTYLHPFFRYIWLEGGDWKYDEVSMPSPHVALSNDISQADLVYDPAQIYDLHRYYFFLGLSTSGALLLLSQYGPGEIAVQKTEVLLPVIRARD
;
A
#
# COMPACT_ATOMS: atom_id res chain seq x y z
N VAL A 1 -2.03 -4.38 26.05
CA VAL A 1 -1.69 -5.04 24.77
C VAL A 1 -0.82 -6.22 25.12
N ASP A 2 -1.40 -7.41 25.07
CA ASP A 2 -0.85 -8.59 25.73
C ASP A 2 0.41 -9.08 25.02
N SER A 3 1.40 -9.53 25.78
CA SER A 3 2.68 -10.06 25.29
C SER A 3 2.51 -11.12 24.19
N LEU A 4 1.38 -11.81 24.19
CA LEU A 4 0.97 -12.79 23.19
C LEU A 4 0.75 -12.18 21.79
N VAL A 5 0.18 -10.97 21.73
CA VAL A 5 0.02 -10.21 20.46
C VAL A 5 1.39 -9.85 19.90
N ILE A 6 2.33 -9.42 20.75
CA ILE A 6 3.70 -9.08 20.33
C ILE A 6 4.40 -10.32 19.78
N VAL A 7 4.33 -11.46 20.49
CA VAL A 7 4.92 -12.72 20.02
C VAL A 7 4.32 -13.17 18.68
N ALA A 8 3.00 -13.06 18.51
CA ALA A 8 2.34 -13.40 17.26
C ALA A 8 2.79 -12.50 16.09
N ILE A 9 2.93 -11.19 16.33
CA ILE A 9 3.45 -10.25 15.33
C ILE A 9 4.90 -10.58 14.95
N VAL A 10 5.76 -10.87 15.94
CA VAL A 10 7.17 -11.21 15.68
C VAL A 10 7.27 -12.50 14.86
N ILE A 11 6.57 -13.56 15.25
CA ILE A 11 6.57 -14.83 14.53
C ILE A 11 5.99 -14.65 13.11
N GLY A 12 4.88 -13.92 12.98
CA GLY A 12 4.29 -13.60 11.68
C GLY A 12 5.25 -12.82 10.79
N SER A 13 5.96 -11.84 11.33
CA SER A 13 6.94 -11.04 10.58
C SER A 13 8.14 -11.88 10.12
N VAL A 14 8.62 -12.78 10.97
CA VAL A 14 9.72 -13.71 10.63
C VAL A 14 9.27 -14.70 9.55
N LEU A 15 8.06 -15.24 9.65
CA LEU A 15 7.48 -16.13 8.64
C LEU A 15 7.25 -15.40 7.31
N LEU A 16 6.81 -14.14 7.35
CA LEU A 16 6.73 -13.29 6.17
C LEU A 16 8.09 -13.05 5.56
N PHE A 17 9.13 -12.78 6.36
CA PHE A 17 10.49 -12.58 5.87
C PHE A 17 11.07 -13.83 5.20
N PHE A 18 10.96 -14.99 5.84
CA PHE A 18 11.36 -16.27 5.23
C PHE A 18 10.48 -16.64 4.04
N GLY A 19 9.19 -16.30 4.09
CA GLY A 19 8.23 -16.45 3.00
C GLY A 19 8.57 -15.58 1.81
N LEU A 20 8.97 -14.32 2.01
CA LEU A 20 9.38 -13.38 0.96
C LEU A 20 10.63 -13.84 0.21
N LYS A 21 11.46 -14.72 0.80
CA LYS A 21 12.53 -15.42 0.07
C LYS A 21 11.96 -16.39 -0.99
N SER A 22 10.76 -16.92 -0.76
CA SER A 22 10.02 -17.72 -1.73
C SER A 22 9.24 -16.82 -2.69
N ARG A 23 9.62 -16.85 -3.97
CA ARG A 23 8.97 -16.09 -5.05
C ARG A 23 7.45 -16.33 -5.11
N ALA A 24 7.01 -17.57 -4.86
CA ALA A 24 5.59 -17.93 -4.87
C ALA A 24 4.79 -17.27 -3.73
N VAL A 25 5.40 -17.16 -2.54
CA VAL A 25 4.74 -16.51 -1.39
C VAL A 25 4.68 -14.99 -1.61
N ALA A 26 5.74 -14.38 -2.17
CA ALA A 26 5.72 -12.97 -2.55
C ALA A 26 4.62 -12.66 -3.59
N LEU A 27 4.46 -13.54 -4.58
CA LEU A 27 3.39 -13.44 -5.58
C LEU A 27 2.00 -13.55 -4.93
N LEU A 28 1.80 -14.55 -4.06
CA LEU A 28 0.54 -14.71 -3.33
C LEU A 28 0.23 -13.49 -2.47
N LEU A 29 1.22 -12.97 -1.74
CA LEU A 29 1.08 -11.76 -0.94
C LEU A 29 0.72 -10.54 -1.80
N ALA A 30 1.29 -10.42 -3.00
CA ALA A 30 0.97 -9.33 -3.91
C ALA A 30 -0.51 -9.33 -4.30
N PHE A 31 -1.07 -10.50 -4.64
CA PHE A 31 -2.48 -10.65 -4.98
C PHE A 31 -3.39 -10.46 -3.77
N VAL A 32 -3.04 -11.02 -2.61
CA VAL A 32 -3.81 -10.85 -1.38
C VAL A 32 -3.86 -9.37 -0.98
N ASN A 33 -2.71 -8.68 -1.01
CA ASN A 33 -2.64 -7.25 -0.74
C ASN A 33 -3.43 -6.44 -1.77
N LEU A 34 -3.34 -6.78 -3.06
CA LEU A 34 -4.10 -6.09 -4.11
C LEU A 34 -5.61 -6.23 -3.87
N GLY A 35 -6.09 -7.44 -3.57
CA GLY A 35 -7.48 -7.69 -3.21
C GLY A 35 -7.90 -6.86 -1.99
N PHE A 36 -7.09 -6.87 -0.93
CA PHE A 36 -7.36 -6.11 0.29
C PHE A 36 -7.45 -4.59 0.04
N VAL A 37 -6.53 -4.04 -0.74
CA VAL A 37 -6.49 -2.61 -1.09
C VAL A 37 -7.70 -2.22 -1.93
N THR A 38 -8.07 -3.03 -2.92
CA THR A 38 -9.28 -2.78 -3.75
C THR A 38 -10.57 -2.91 -2.94
N TYR A 39 -10.58 -3.73 -1.89
CA TYR A 39 -11.74 -3.91 -1.01
C TYR A 39 -11.89 -2.76 -0.01
N LEU A 40 -10.81 -2.36 0.66
CA LEU A 40 -10.84 -1.32 1.68
C LEU A 40 -10.96 0.10 1.12
N HIS A 41 -10.33 0.37 -0.03
CA HIS A 41 -10.31 1.70 -0.62
C HIS A 41 -10.83 1.70 -2.06
N PRO A 42 -12.12 1.39 -2.29
CA PRO A 42 -12.72 1.37 -3.62
C PRO A 42 -13.02 2.79 -4.13
N PHE A 43 -12.03 3.68 -4.19
CA PHE A 43 -12.22 5.08 -4.60
C PHE A 43 -12.83 5.18 -6.01
N PHE A 44 -12.49 4.24 -6.90
CA PHE A 44 -13.01 4.14 -8.27
C PHE A 44 -14.52 3.83 -8.32
N ARG A 45 -15.12 3.32 -7.24
CA ARG A 45 -16.57 3.07 -7.17
C ARG A 45 -17.37 4.36 -7.05
N TYR A 46 -16.75 5.40 -6.51
CA TYR A 46 -17.43 6.64 -6.15
C TYR A 46 -17.19 7.75 -7.15
N ILE A 47 -16.51 7.50 -8.28
CA ILE A 47 -16.27 8.50 -9.31
C ILE A 47 -17.09 8.22 -10.56
N TRP A 48 -17.57 9.29 -11.19
CA TRP A 48 -18.17 9.22 -12.52
C TRP A 48 -17.79 10.46 -13.33
N LEU A 49 -17.87 10.33 -14.64
CA LEU A 49 -17.64 11.45 -15.56
C LEU A 49 -18.99 12.04 -15.92
N GLU A 50 -19.18 13.34 -15.69
CA GLU A 50 -20.38 14.07 -16.06
C GLU A 50 -20.00 15.39 -16.71
N GLY A 51 -20.40 15.60 -17.97
CA GLY A 51 -20.16 16.87 -18.66
C GLY A 51 -18.69 17.20 -18.96
N GLY A 52 -17.77 16.23 -18.86
CA GLY A 52 -16.33 16.44 -19.05
C GLY A 52 -15.55 16.64 -17.76
N ASP A 53 -16.24 16.78 -16.63
CA ASP A 53 -15.64 16.89 -15.30
C ASP A 53 -15.79 15.58 -14.52
N TRP A 54 -14.74 15.23 -13.77
CA TRP A 54 -14.77 14.12 -12.84
C TRP A 54 -15.53 14.52 -11.58
N LYS A 55 -16.63 13.83 -11.31
CA LYS A 55 -17.42 13.99 -10.08
C LYS A 55 -17.22 12.80 -9.18
N TYR A 56 -17.47 13.01 -7.89
CA TYR A 56 -17.35 11.99 -6.86
C TYR A 56 -18.53 12.04 -5.89
N ASP A 57 -18.83 10.89 -5.27
CA ASP A 57 -19.98 10.74 -4.38
C ASP A 57 -19.67 11.35 -3.00
N GLU A 58 -20.34 12.45 -2.68
CA GLU A 58 -20.10 13.17 -1.44
C GLU A 58 -20.81 12.55 -0.22
N VAL A 59 -21.79 11.68 -0.44
CA VAL A 59 -22.73 11.23 0.61
C VAL A 59 -22.49 9.78 1.01
N SER A 60 -22.16 8.90 0.05
CA SER A 60 -22.07 7.46 0.31
C SER A 60 -20.65 6.96 0.64
N MET A 61 -19.64 7.83 0.60
CA MET A 61 -18.26 7.44 0.93
C MET A 61 -18.11 7.15 2.44
N PRO A 62 -17.61 5.95 2.80
CA PRO A 62 -17.34 5.65 4.21
C PRO A 62 -16.23 6.55 4.73
N SER A 63 -16.45 7.19 5.88
CA SER A 63 -15.41 8.00 6.49
C SER A 63 -14.29 7.10 7.05
N PRO A 64 -13.01 7.48 6.83
CA PRO A 64 -11.89 6.79 7.44
C PRO A 64 -11.93 6.98 8.96
N HIS A 65 -11.43 5.99 9.71
CA HIS A 65 -11.36 6.10 11.17
C HIS A 65 -10.32 7.16 11.54
N VAL A 66 -10.74 8.22 12.24
CA VAL A 66 -9.85 9.29 12.68
C VAL A 66 -9.54 9.12 14.16
N ALA A 67 -8.26 9.11 14.51
CA ALA A 67 -7.84 9.14 15.90
C ALA A 67 -8.02 10.57 16.45
N LEU A 68 -9.08 10.77 17.23
CA LEU A 68 -9.41 12.04 17.85
C LEU A 68 -8.76 12.15 19.23
N SER A 69 -8.35 13.37 19.61
CA SER A 69 -8.03 13.67 21.01
C SER A 69 -9.32 13.55 21.83
N ASN A 70 -9.20 13.15 23.10
CA ASN A 70 -10.35 12.93 23.99
C ASN A 70 -11.25 14.18 24.18
N ASP A 71 -10.76 15.35 23.78
CA ASP A 71 -11.43 16.64 23.93
C ASP A 71 -12.35 17.01 22.74
N ILE A 72 -12.33 16.25 21.64
CA ILE A 72 -13.11 16.53 20.43
C ILE A 72 -14.08 15.38 20.17
N SER A 73 -15.37 15.69 20.18
CA SER A 73 -16.40 14.71 19.84
C SER A 73 -16.45 14.49 18.32
N GLN A 74 -16.59 13.24 17.89
CA GLN A 74 -16.66 12.88 16.46
C GLN A 74 -17.88 13.50 15.76
N ALA A 75 -18.90 13.89 16.53
CA ALA A 75 -20.12 14.53 16.02
C ALA A 75 -19.92 16.00 15.63
N ASP A 76 -18.86 16.66 16.11
CA ASP A 76 -18.58 18.07 15.83
C ASP A 76 -17.71 18.27 14.57
N LEU A 77 -17.28 17.17 13.93
CA LEU A 77 -16.39 17.21 12.78
C LEU A 77 -17.19 17.25 11.49
N VAL A 78 -17.12 18.39 10.81
CA VAL A 78 -17.56 18.52 9.42
C VAL A 78 -16.37 18.16 8.53
N TYR A 79 -16.44 17.01 7.87
CA TYR A 79 -15.42 16.60 6.91
C TYR A 79 -15.78 17.08 5.52
N ASP A 80 -14.80 17.65 4.82
CA ASP A 80 -14.90 17.94 3.39
C ASP A 80 -14.86 16.62 2.58
N PRO A 81 -15.89 16.31 1.79
CA PRO A 81 -15.93 15.11 0.97
C PRO A 81 -14.72 14.97 0.03
N ALA A 82 -14.16 16.09 -0.45
CA ALA A 82 -12.97 16.08 -1.29
C ALA A 82 -11.76 15.45 -0.57
N GLN A 83 -11.60 15.77 0.72
CA GLN A 83 -10.50 15.25 1.54
C GLN A 83 -10.67 13.76 1.83
N ILE A 84 -11.90 13.30 2.06
CA ILE A 84 -12.20 11.88 2.25
C ILE A 84 -11.84 11.10 0.98
N TYR A 85 -12.26 11.61 -0.18
CA TYR A 85 -11.94 11.00 -1.47
C TYR A 85 -10.42 10.95 -1.72
N ASP A 86 -9.72 12.05 -1.48
CA ASP A 86 -8.26 12.10 -1.63
C ASP A 86 -7.55 11.13 -0.69
N LEU A 87 -8.06 10.93 0.52
CA LEU A 87 -7.49 9.97 1.46
C LEU A 87 -7.70 8.52 0.99
N HIS A 88 -8.88 8.16 0.50
CA HIS A 88 -9.11 6.84 -0.11
C HIS A 88 -8.20 6.62 -1.31
N ARG A 89 -8.04 7.63 -2.16
CA ARG A 89 -7.14 7.59 -3.31
C ARG A 89 -5.68 7.41 -2.90
N TYR A 90 -5.23 8.14 -1.87
CA TYR A 90 -3.89 8.02 -1.32
C TYR A 90 -3.60 6.60 -0.80
N TYR A 91 -4.47 6.05 0.06
CA TYR A 91 -4.28 4.71 0.59
C TYR A 91 -4.37 3.62 -0.47
N PHE A 92 -5.23 3.81 -1.48
CA PHE A 92 -5.29 2.92 -2.63
C PHE A 92 -3.95 2.87 -3.37
N PHE A 93 -3.39 4.03 -3.74
CA PHE A 93 -2.11 4.06 -4.46
C PHE A 93 -0.94 3.60 -3.62
N LEU A 94 -0.94 3.90 -2.32
CA LEU A 94 0.04 3.38 -1.38
C LEU A 94 0.01 1.86 -1.34
N GLY A 95 -1.17 1.27 -1.19
CA GLY A 95 -1.35 -0.18 -1.19
C GLY A 95 -1.00 -0.84 -2.53
N LEU A 96 -1.35 -0.19 -3.65
CA LEU A 96 -0.98 -0.65 -4.99
C LEU A 96 0.54 -0.65 -5.20
N SER A 97 1.23 0.39 -4.70
CA SER A 97 2.70 0.46 -4.68
C SER A 97 3.30 -0.73 -3.91
N THR A 98 2.75 -1.07 -2.74
CA THR A 98 3.17 -2.25 -1.98
C THR A 98 2.97 -3.54 -2.77
N SER A 99 1.84 -3.72 -3.44
CA SER A 99 1.63 -4.88 -4.34
C SER A 99 2.63 -4.91 -5.49
N GLY A 100 2.96 -3.76 -6.09
CA GLY A 100 4.00 -3.64 -7.12
C GLY A 100 5.38 -4.05 -6.62
N ALA A 101 5.77 -3.60 -5.42
CA ALA A 101 7.02 -4.00 -4.78
C ALA A 101 7.09 -5.51 -4.53
N LEU A 102 5.99 -6.12 -4.08
CA LEU A 102 5.89 -7.57 -3.88
C LEU A 102 5.97 -8.35 -5.20
N LEU A 103 5.40 -7.82 -6.29
CA LEU A 103 5.53 -8.40 -7.62
C LEU A 103 6.98 -8.38 -8.11
N LEU A 104 7.67 -7.24 -7.96
CA LEU A 104 9.09 -7.13 -8.30
C LEU A 104 9.92 -8.13 -7.49
N LEU A 105 9.64 -8.26 -6.21
CA LEU A 105 10.30 -9.23 -5.34
C LEU A 105 10.02 -10.68 -5.74
N SER A 106 8.82 -10.97 -6.26
CA SER A 106 8.49 -12.30 -6.80
C SER A 106 9.27 -12.63 -8.08
N GLN A 107 9.59 -11.62 -8.90
CA GLN A 107 10.29 -11.81 -10.16
C GLN A 107 11.81 -11.93 -9.97
N TYR A 108 12.41 -10.99 -9.23
CA TYR A 108 13.86 -10.89 -9.09
C TYR A 108 14.37 -11.58 -7.82
N GLY A 109 13.59 -11.58 -6.74
CA GLY A 109 14.01 -12.06 -5.43
C GLY A 109 14.59 -10.93 -4.56
N PRO A 110 14.76 -11.17 -3.26
CA PRO A 110 15.23 -10.15 -2.32
C PRO A 110 16.72 -9.83 -2.56
N GLY A 111 17.04 -8.55 -2.72
CA GLY A 111 18.43 -8.07 -2.83
C GLY A 111 19.07 -8.23 -4.21
N GLU A 112 18.32 -8.70 -5.21
CA GLU A 112 18.78 -8.73 -6.60
C GLU A 112 18.27 -7.51 -7.38
N ILE A 113 19.18 -6.85 -8.09
CA ILE A 113 18.85 -5.71 -8.96
C ILE A 113 18.59 -6.24 -10.35
N ALA A 114 17.47 -5.82 -10.94
CA ALA A 114 17.13 -6.11 -12.33
C ALA A 114 18.02 -5.28 -13.29
N VAL A 115 19.23 -5.76 -13.57
CA VAL A 115 20.09 -5.12 -14.57
C VAL A 115 19.53 -5.44 -15.96
N GLN A 116 18.99 -4.45 -16.65
CA GLN A 116 18.56 -4.62 -18.03
C GLN A 116 19.79 -4.75 -18.94
N LYS A 117 19.70 -5.52 -20.03
CA LYS A 117 20.81 -5.72 -20.99
C LYS A 117 21.38 -4.42 -21.59
N THR A 118 20.65 -3.31 -21.47
CA THR A 118 21.01 -1.97 -21.96
C THR A 118 21.42 -0.99 -20.86
N GLU A 119 21.46 -1.40 -19.59
CA GLU A 119 21.99 -0.55 -18.52
C GLU A 119 23.52 -0.56 -18.54
N VAL A 120 24.10 0.63 -18.72
CA VAL A 120 25.55 0.85 -18.63
C VAL A 120 25.93 0.75 -17.15
N LEU A 121 26.38 -0.43 -16.72
CA LEU A 121 27.04 -0.58 -15.44
C LEU A 121 28.33 0.24 -15.48
N LEU A 122 28.38 1.34 -14.73
CA LEU A 122 29.59 2.13 -14.59
C LEU A 122 30.69 1.22 -14.01
N PRO A 123 31.85 1.10 -14.68
CA PRO A 123 32.94 0.32 -14.14
C PRO A 123 33.36 0.93 -12.80
N VAL A 124 33.50 0.10 -11.78
CA VAL A 124 34.07 0.52 -10.50
C VAL A 124 35.55 0.84 -10.74
N ILE A 125 35.85 2.10 -11.03
CA ILE A 125 37.23 2.59 -11.02
C ILE A 125 37.60 2.72 -9.54
N ARG A 126 38.11 1.63 -8.97
CA ARG A 126 38.71 1.67 -7.64
C ARG A 126 39.93 2.59 -7.75
N ALA A 127 39.89 3.75 -7.10
CA ALA A 127 41.06 4.60 -6.98
C ALA A 127 42.20 3.74 -6.41
N ARG A 128 43.27 3.57 -7.19
CA ARG A 128 44.50 2.94 -6.73
C ARG A 128 45.18 3.97 -5.84
N ASP A 129 45.24 3.69 -4.54
CA ASP A 129 46.25 4.26 -3.66
C ASP A 129 47.62 3.65 -3.97
#